data_AF-A0A2V7Q2U2-F1
#
_entry.id   AF-A0A2V7Q2U2-F1
#
_cell.length_a   1.000
_cell.length_b   1.000
_cell.length_c   1.000
_cell.angle_alpha   90.00
_cell.angle_beta   90.00
_cell.angle_gamma   90.00
#
_symmetry.space_group_name_H-M   'P 1'
#
loop_
_entity.id
_entity.type
_entity.pdbx_description
1 polymer ?
#
loop_
_entity_poly.entity_id
_entity_poly.type
_entity_poly.pdbx_seq_one_letter_code
_entity_poly.pdbx_strand_id
1 'polypeptide(L)'
;PAEGYFYPPTLFTNVAPAATIAQVEIFGPVLVAMTFRTPAEAVELANNTPYGLAASVWTENINLALDVAPKIKAGVVWINCTNLFDAASGFGGYRESGFGREGGKEGMWEYLKPVWGRGKRKGEGVSQKAAPKRGKSAPLPSAPFSLPPIDRTYKMFIGGKQVRPDAPYARQISGAGGRRLGEVGDGNRKDIRDAVEAAHAAAGWAQTSGHSRGQILYYIAENLAVRADEFAGHIEALSGESADARREVDVTLSRLFTYAAWADKYDGAVHQVPIRGVTLAMHEPIGVVGLACPEEHPLLGFVSLVAPAIATGNTVVAIPSEAHPLAATELYTVLEASDVPNGVVNIVTGSKDALAKVLAEHADVDAVWYFGNQAGAALVERASAGNMKRTWAEWEARDWRDSQQGEGREFLRQATQVKNIWIPYGE
;
A
#
# COMPACT_ATOMS: atom_id res chain seq x y z
N PRO A 1 45.93 -8.32 16.17
CA PRO A 1 47.26 -7.68 16.13
C PRO A 1 47.14 -6.22 16.58
N ALA A 2 48.14 -5.67 17.25
CA ALA A 2 48.10 -4.26 17.68
C ALA A 2 48.32 -3.28 16.51
N GLU A 3 48.98 -3.72 15.43
CA GLU A 3 49.23 -2.96 14.20
C GLU A 3 49.12 -3.87 12.96
N GLY A 4 48.98 -3.26 11.77
CA GLY A 4 48.92 -3.95 10.47
C GLY A 4 47.52 -4.03 9.85
N TYR A 5 47.37 -4.87 8.81
CA TYR A 5 46.14 -4.99 8.00
C TYR A 5 45.11 -6.00 8.52
N PHE A 6 45.38 -6.70 9.63
CA PHE A 6 44.52 -7.78 10.14
C PHE A 6 43.84 -7.36 11.44
N TYR A 7 42.51 -7.50 11.49
CA TYR A 7 41.70 -7.22 12.67
C TYR A 7 41.26 -8.53 13.35
N PRO A 8 41.36 -8.66 14.68
CA PRO A 8 40.97 -9.89 15.36
C PRO A 8 39.43 -10.04 15.45
N PRO A 9 38.90 -11.28 15.46
CA PRO A 9 37.52 -11.52 15.84
C PRO A 9 37.22 -10.87 17.19
N THR A 10 36.18 -10.05 17.25
CA THR A 10 35.86 -9.24 18.42
C THR A 10 34.40 -9.47 18.82
N LEU A 11 34.17 -9.74 20.11
CA LEU A 11 32.83 -9.97 20.65
C LEU A 11 32.53 -8.95 21.75
N PHE A 12 31.49 -8.14 21.55
CA PHE A 12 30.91 -7.30 22.59
C PHE A 12 29.80 -8.06 23.30
N THR A 13 29.90 -8.20 24.62
CA THR A 13 28.90 -8.86 25.46
C THR A 13 28.27 -7.86 26.42
N ASN A 14 27.15 -8.23 27.05
CA ASN A 14 26.42 -7.38 28.00
C ASN A 14 26.02 -6.02 27.39
N VAL A 15 25.73 -6.01 26.09
CA VAL A 15 25.33 -4.80 25.38
C VAL A 15 23.87 -4.49 25.67
N ALA A 16 23.59 -3.25 26.05
CA ALA A 16 22.22 -2.78 26.22
C ALA A 16 21.51 -2.61 24.86
N PRO A 17 20.20 -2.91 24.74
CA PRO A 17 19.47 -2.79 23.46
C PRO A 17 19.49 -1.41 22.79
N ALA A 18 19.68 -0.35 23.58
CA ALA A 18 19.76 1.03 23.08
C ALA A 18 21.20 1.48 22.77
N ALA A 19 22.20 0.62 22.94
CA ALA A 19 23.58 0.97 22.63
C ALA A 19 23.77 1.13 21.12
N THR A 20 24.55 2.13 20.70
CA THR A 20 24.84 2.39 19.28
C THR A 20 25.36 1.16 18.55
N ILE A 21 26.22 0.36 19.20
CA ILE A 21 26.79 -0.85 18.62
C ILE A 21 25.74 -1.95 18.35
N ALA A 22 24.58 -1.91 19.00
CA ALA A 22 23.49 -2.86 18.75
C ALA A 22 22.52 -2.39 17.66
N GLN A 23 22.56 -1.10 17.27
CA GLN A 23 21.57 -0.51 16.35
C GLN A 23 22.15 -0.13 14.99
N VAL A 24 23.44 0.22 14.94
CA VAL A 24 24.11 0.68 13.73
C VAL A 24 24.91 -0.47 13.10
N GLU A 25 25.01 -0.44 11.78
CA GLU A 25 25.81 -1.40 11.01
C GLU A 25 27.25 -1.51 11.53
N ILE A 26 27.73 -2.75 11.65
CA ILE A 26 29.04 -3.09 12.22
C ILE A 26 29.96 -3.53 11.08
N PHE A 27 31.18 -3.00 11.06
CA PHE A 27 32.20 -3.36 10.08
C PHE A 27 33.29 -4.25 10.68
N GLY A 28 33.87 -5.12 9.84
CA GLY A 28 34.92 -6.04 10.24
C GLY A 28 34.40 -7.28 10.97
N PRO A 29 35.31 -8.12 11.51
CA PRO A 29 34.95 -9.38 12.16
C PRO A 29 34.46 -9.15 13.59
N VAL A 30 33.41 -8.36 13.77
CA VAL A 30 32.89 -7.93 15.08
C VAL A 30 31.46 -8.45 15.26
N LEU A 31 31.19 -9.03 16.42
CA LEU A 31 29.87 -9.49 16.84
C LEU A 31 29.42 -8.78 18.11
N VAL A 32 28.10 -8.61 18.23
CA VAL A 32 27.44 -8.08 19.42
C VAL A 32 26.49 -9.14 19.95
N ALA A 33 26.57 -9.41 21.24
CA ALA A 33 25.72 -10.36 21.93
C ALA A 33 24.89 -9.66 23.01
N MET A 34 23.57 -9.90 22.93
CA MET A 34 22.59 -9.51 23.94
C MET A 34 21.85 -10.75 24.42
N THR A 35 21.14 -10.62 25.54
CA THR A 35 20.30 -11.69 26.09
C THR A 35 18.84 -11.26 26.05
N PHE A 36 17.94 -12.25 26.03
CA PHE A 36 16.49 -12.07 26.15
C PHE A 36 15.94 -13.18 27.07
N ARG A 37 14.75 -12.97 27.63
CA ARG A 37 14.09 -13.92 28.54
C ARG A 37 12.93 -14.64 27.89
N THR A 38 12.30 -14.04 26.88
CA THR A 38 11.14 -14.62 26.19
C THR A 38 11.30 -14.54 24.67
N PRO A 39 10.64 -15.44 23.90
CA PRO A 39 10.63 -15.33 22.44
C PRO A 39 10.07 -14.01 21.92
N ALA A 40 9.08 -13.44 22.63
CA ALA A 40 8.50 -12.15 22.28
C ALA A 40 9.53 -11.01 22.42
N GLU A 41 10.29 -11.00 23.52
CA GLU A 41 11.41 -10.06 23.71
C GLU A 41 12.50 -10.25 22.65
N ALA A 42 12.81 -11.48 22.26
CA ALA A 42 13.77 -11.74 21.18
C ALA A 42 13.32 -11.11 19.85
N VAL A 43 12.04 -11.25 19.50
CA VAL A 43 11.44 -10.63 18.31
C VAL A 43 11.49 -9.11 18.39
N GLU A 44 11.15 -8.53 19.55
CA GLU A 44 11.23 -7.08 19.78
C GLU A 44 12.65 -6.56 19.56
N LEU A 45 13.64 -7.20 20.17
CA LEU A 45 15.05 -6.84 20.02
C LEU A 45 15.54 -7.00 18.57
N ALA A 46 15.18 -8.09 17.90
CA ALA A 46 15.55 -8.33 16.51
C ALA A 46 14.94 -7.31 15.55
N ASN A 47 13.75 -6.80 15.85
CA ASN A 47 13.05 -5.81 15.04
C ASN A 47 13.37 -4.36 15.43
N ASN A 48 14.10 -4.13 16.53
CA ASN A 48 14.47 -2.80 17.05
C ASN A 48 15.67 -2.20 16.28
N THR A 49 15.51 -2.08 14.98
CA THR A 49 16.50 -1.55 14.04
C THR A 49 15.79 -0.98 12.81
N PRO A 50 16.32 0.07 12.16
CA PRO A 50 15.78 0.53 10.88
C PRO A 50 15.96 -0.49 9.75
N TYR A 51 16.76 -1.53 9.95
CA TYR A 51 17.10 -2.54 8.94
C TYR A 51 16.19 -3.78 8.98
N GLY A 52 16.35 -4.65 7.98
CA GLY A 52 15.64 -5.92 7.90
C GLY A 52 16.08 -6.75 6.69
N LEU A 53 17.33 -7.22 6.67
CA LEU A 53 17.88 -7.99 5.55
C LEU A 53 17.73 -9.49 5.73
N ALA A 54 18.43 -10.05 6.72
CA ALA A 54 18.42 -11.48 7.00
C ALA A 54 18.49 -11.72 8.51
N ALA A 55 17.95 -12.85 8.94
CA ALA A 55 17.97 -13.29 10.33
C ALA A 55 18.19 -14.80 10.43
N SER A 56 18.65 -15.25 11.60
CA SER A 56 18.86 -16.67 11.90
C SER A 56 18.23 -17.00 13.24
N VAL A 57 17.45 -18.07 13.29
CA VAL A 57 16.73 -18.55 14.47
C VAL A 57 17.21 -19.96 14.81
N TRP A 58 17.66 -20.17 16.04
CA TRP A 58 18.19 -21.45 16.50
C TRP A 58 17.32 -22.03 17.62
N THR A 59 16.68 -23.17 17.33
CA THR A 59 15.89 -23.93 18.31
C THR A 59 15.61 -25.34 17.81
N GLU A 60 15.58 -26.31 18.73
CA GLU A 60 15.14 -27.69 18.46
C GLU A 60 13.62 -27.83 18.42
N ASN A 61 12.87 -26.80 18.82
CA ASN A 61 11.41 -26.83 18.85
C ASN A 61 10.83 -26.24 17.56
N ILE A 62 10.23 -27.10 16.73
CA ILE A 62 9.62 -26.71 15.45
C ILE A 62 8.52 -25.65 15.61
N ASN A 63 7.68 -25.73 16.65
CA ASN A 63 6.61 -24.75 16.87
C ASN A 63 7.21 -23.38 17.16
N LEU A 64 8.28 -23.32 17.97
CA LEU A 64 8.94 -22.07 18.29
C LEU A 64 9.65 -21.46 17.07
N ALA A 65 10.32 -22.30 16.27
CA ALA A 65 10.98 -21.85 15.05
C ALA A 65 9.98 -21.22 14.06
N LEU A 66 8.88 -21.93 13.79
CA LEU A 66 7.87 -21.50 12.82
C LEU A 66 6.95 -20.39 13.35
N ASP A 67 6.89 -20.16 14.67
CA ASP A 67 6.21 -19.03 15.28
C ASP A 67 7.06 -17.74 15.24
N VAL A 68 8.37 -17.84 15.50
CA VAL A 68 9.27 -16.69 15.57
C VAL A 68 9.67 -16.18 14.18
N ALA A 69 9.95 -17.08 13.24
CA ALA A 69 10.41 -16.72 11.90
C ALA A 69 9.53 -15.68 11.17
N PRO A 70 8.18 -15.81 11.12
CA PRO A 70 7.35 -14.79 10.46
C PRO A 70 7.30 -13.45 11.21
N LYS A 71 7.59 -13.42 12.52
CA LYS A 71 7.52 -12.20 13.33
C LYS A 71 8.75 -11.32 13.19
N ILE A 72 9.89 -11.87 12.76
CA ILE A 72 11.10 -11.10 12.47
C ILE A 72 10.94 -10.38 11.13
N LYS A 73 11.19 -9.07 11.09
CA LYS A 73 11.10 -8.22 9.91
C LYS A 73 12.40 -8.32 9.10
N ALA A 74 12.51 -9.39 8.31
CA ALA A 74 13.66 -9.66 7.47
C ALA A 74 13.27 -10.30 6.12
N GLY A 75 14.08 -10.03 5.10
CA GLY A 75 14.04 -10.65 3.77
C GLY A 75 14.14 -12.15 3.79
N VAL A 76 15.05 -12.63 4.63
CA VAL A 76 15.44 -14.02 4.74
C VAL A 76 15.47 -14.40 6.21
N VAL A 77 14.93 -15.56 6.55
CA VAL A 77 15.06 -16.14 7.89
C VAL A 77 15.55 -17.58 7.75
N TRP A 78 16.71 -17.86 8.35
CA TRP A 78 17.28 -19.20 8.39
C TRP A 78 16.94 -19.89 9.71
N ILE A 79 16.32 -21.08 9.65
CA ILE A 79 16.07 -21.90 10.84
C ILE A 79 17.19 -22.94 10.99
N ASN A 80 17.90 -22.89 12.11
CA ASN A 80 19.04 -23.78 12.46
C ASN A 80 20.19 -23.78 11.43
N CYS A 81 20.34 -22.66 10.72
CA CYS A 81 21.44 -22.39 9.81
C CYS A 81 21.63 -20.87 9.65
N THR A 82 22.67 -20.45 8.94
CA THR A 82 22.90 -19.03 8.60
C THR A 82 23.71 -18.92 7.32
N ASN A 83 23.58 -17.80 6.60
CA ASN A 83 24.34 -17.50 5.38
C ASN A 83 24.26 -18.58 4.30
N LEU A 84 23.08 -19.19 4.13
CA LEU A 84 22.81 -20.08 3.00
C LEU A 84 22.25 -19.29 1.83
N PHE A 85 22.75 -19.59 0.64
CA PHE A 85 22.35 -18.97 -0.61
C PHE A 85 22.09 -20.04 -1.66
N ASP A 86 21.10 -19.80 -2.52
CA ASP A 86 20.85 -20.58 -3.71
C ASP A 86 20.23 -19.68 -4.79
N ALA A 87 20.52 -19.95 -6.06
CA ALA A 87 20.03 -19.14 -7.16
C ALA A 87 18.50 -19.15 -7.31
N ALA A 88 17.81 -20.22 -6.86
CA ALA A 88 16.36 -20.32 -6.88
C ALA A 88 15.69 -19.62 -5.69
N SER A 89 16.44 -19.31 -4.62
CA SER A 89 15.92 -18.63 -3.44
C SER A 89 16.27 -17.15 -3.46
N GLY A 90 15.27 -16.30 -3.66
CA GLY A 90 15.47 -14.84 -3.61
C GLY A 90 16.09 -14.34 -2.30
N PHE A 91 16.79 -13.21 -2.34
CA PHE A 91 17.17 -12.44 -1.14
C PHE A 91 16.92 -10.95 -1.38
N GLY A 92 16.68 -10.18 -0.33
CA GLY A 92 16.48 -8.73 -0.43
C GLY A 92 15.87 -8.14 0.85
N GLY A 93 16.00 -6.83 1.03
CA GLY A 93 15.69 -6.16 2.29
C GLY A 93 14.22 -5.85 2.57
N TYR A 94 14.00 -5.44 3.81
CA TYR A 94 12.87 -4.68 4.35
C TYR A 94 13.40 -3.30 4.79
N ARG A 95 12.50 -2.32 4.94
CA ARG A 95 12.82 -1.00 5.53
C ARG A 95 14.05 -0.37 4.86
N GLU A 96 15.02 0.10 5.65
CA GLU A 96 16.23 0.76 5.14
C GLU A 96 17.26 -0.22 4.55
N SER A 97 17.04 -1.53 4.64
CA SER A 97 17.84 -2.53 3.88
C SER A 97 17.48 -2.59 2.40
N GLY A 98 16.57 -1.72 1.94
CA GLY A 98 16.16 -1.59 0.55
C GLY A 98 14.97 -2.48 0.18
N PHE A 99 14.73 -2.60 -1.12
CA PHE A 99 13.57 -3.28 -1.70
C PHE A 99 13.95 -4.09 -2.94
N GLY A 100 13.00 -4.89 -3.43
CA GLY A 100 13.24 -5.85 -4.51
C GLY A 100 13.81 -7.18 -4.00
N ARG A 101 13.92 -8.15 -4.90
CA ARG A 101 14.54 -9.46 -4.62
C ARG A 101 15.51 -9.82 -5.73
N GLU A 102 16.60 -10.49 -5.38
CA GLU A 102 17.55 -11.07 -6.32
C GLU A 102 17.57 -12.58 -6.15
N GLY A 103 17.45 -13.33 -7.25
CA GLY A 103 17.29 -14.80 -7.22
C GLY A 103 15.83 -15.26 -7.28
N GLY A 104 15.64 -16.50 -7.70
CA GLY A 104 14.33 -17.11 -7.90
C GLY A 104 13.51 -16.48 -9.03
N LYS A 105 12.26 -16.93 -9.16
CA LYS A 105 11.29 -16.31 -10.08
C LYS A 105 10.86 -14.93 -9.58
N GLU A 106 10.90 -14.74 -8.28
CA GLU A 106 10.56 -13.52 -7.57
C GLU A 106 11.48 -12.38 -8.00
N GLY A 107 12.80 -12.62 -8.07
CA GLY A 107 13.75 -11.61 -8.50
C GLY A 107 13.71 -11.28 -10.00
N MET A 108 13.25 -12.21 -10.85
CA MET A 108 13.10 -11.94 -12.29
C MET A 108 12.15 -10.76 -12.54
N TRP A 109 11.15 -10.57 -11.69
CA TRP A 109 10.17 -9.51 -11.83
C TRP A 109 10.74 -8.09 -11.72
N GLU A 110 11.91 -7.92 -11.11
CA GLU A 110 12.62 -6.63 -11.05
C GLU A 110 13.23 -6.23 -12.41
N TYR A 111 13.38 -7.20 -13.31
CA TYR A 111 13.95 -7.01 -14.65
C TYR A 111 12.90 -7.07 -15.78
N LEU A 112 11.62 -7.22 -15.44
CA LEU A 112 10.53 -7.33 -16.39
C LEU A 112 9.64 -6.09 -16.39
N LYS A 113 9.08 -5.77 -17.55
CA LYS A 113 8.04 -4.76 -17.72
C LYS A 113 6.79 -5.39 -18.35
N PRO A 114 5.60 -4.86 -18.05
CA PRO A 114 4.38 -5.34 -18.68
C PRO A 114 4.42 -5.23 -20.21
N VAL A 115 3.90 -6.23 -20.90
CA VAL A 115 3.89 -6.27 -22.37
C VAL A 115 3.00 -5.17 -22.95
N TRP A 116 1.92 -4.79 -22.27
CA TRP A 116 1.02 -3.72 -22.69
C TRP A 116 1.69 -2.33 -22.69
N GLY A 117 2.81 -2.15 -21.98
CA GLY A 117 3.63 -0.93 -22.03
C GLY A 117 4.62 -0.91 -23.20
N ARG A 118 4.76 -2.00 -23.96
CA ARG A 118 5.74 -2.11 -25.04
C ARG A 118 5.37 -1.17 -26.20
N GLY A 119 6.28 -0.26 -26.54
CA GLY A 119 6.13 0.65 -27.68
C GLY A 119 5.52 2.01 -27.36
N LYS A 120 5.09 2.27 -26.12
CA LYS A 120 4.77 3.62 -25.66
C LYS A 120 6.05 4.45 -25.65
N ARG A 121 6.05 5.62 -26.30
CA ARG A 121 7.19 6.57 -26.23
C ARG A 121 7.21 7.16 -24.83
N LYS A 122 8.40 7.24 -24.19
CA LYS A 122 8.61 8.06 -22.98
C LYS A 122 8.07 9.47 -23.26
N GLY A 123 6.93 9.84 -22.66
CA GLY A 123 6.30 11.15 -22.83
C GLY A 123 4.86 11.14 -23.36
N GLU A 124 4.28 10.01 -23.74
CA GLU A 124 2.81 9.87 -23.88
C GLU A 124 2.19 9.73 -22.48
N GLY A 125 2.37 10.76 -21.66
CA GLY A 125 1.85 10.81 -20.30
C GLY A 125 0.33 10.89 -20.29
N VAL A 126 -0.26 10.63 -19.12
CA VAL A 126 -1.64 10.98 -18.84
C VAL A 126 -1.86 12.44 -19.23
N SER A 127 -2.71 12.68 -20.24
CA SER A 127 -3.08 14.04 -20.62
C SER A 127 -3.75 14.66 -19.40
N GLN A 128 -3.14 15.67 -18.81
CA GLN A 128 -3.79 16.50 -17.80
C GLN A 128 -5.04 17.08 -18.47
N LYS A 129 -6.20 16.44 -18.32
CA LYS A 129 -7.45 17.20 -18.38
C LYS A 129 -7.31 18.18 -17.24
N ALA A 130 -7.00 19.43 -17.60
CA ALA A 130 -6.75 20.49 -16.65
C ALA A 130 -7.84 20.44 -15.58
N ALA A 131 -7.45 20.51 -14.31
CA ALA A 131 -8.39 20.76 -13.22
C ALA A 131 -9.38 21.83 -13.69
N PRO A 132 -10.69 21.62 -13.52
CA PRO A 132 -11.69 22.52 -14.10
C PRO A 132 -11.32 23.95 -13.72
N LYS A 133 -11.02 24.77 -14.74
CA LYS A 133 -10.75 26.20 -14.54
C LYS A 133 -11.90 26.74 -13.70
N ARG A 134 -11.59 27.40 -12.59
CA ARG A 134 -12.54 28.10 -11.70
C ARG A 134 -13.60 28.80 -12.57
N GLY A 135 -14.74 28.15 -12.78
CA GLY A 135 -15.80 28.68 -13.60
C GLY A 135 -16.34 29.90 -12.89
N LYS A 136 -16.41 31.05 -13.57
CA LYS A 136 -17.26 32.15 -13.08
C LYS A 136 -18.68 31.59 -12.99
N SER A 137 -19.27 31.68 -11.81
CA SER A 137 -20.64 31.24 -11.54
C SER A 137 -21.60 31.80 -12.60
N ALA A 138 -22.10 30.94 -13.48
CA ALA A 138 -23.23 31.28 -14.32
C ALA A 138 -24.53 31.06 -13.52
N PRO A 139 -25.52 31.95 -13.59
CA PRO A 139 -26.82 31.72 -12.96
C PRO A 139 -27.51 30.52 -13.62
N LEU A 140 -28.04 29.60 -12.82
CA LEU A 140 -28.80 28.44 -13.29
C LEU A 140 -30.14 28.87 -13.90
N PRO A 141 -30.64 28.22 -14.98
CA PRO A 141 -32.04 28.26 -15.35
C PRO A 141 -32.86 27.54 -14.27
N SER A 142 -33.95 28.17 -13.83
CA SER A 142 -34.85 27.66 -12.80
C SER A 142 -35.63 26.45 -13.33
N ALA A 143 -35.38 25.27 -12.76
CA ALA A 143 -36.23 24.10 -12.96
C ALA A 143 -37.51 24.22 -12.11
N PRO A 144 -38.68 23.69 -12.55
CA PRO A 144 -39.99 23.99 -11.95
C PRO A 144 -40.22 23.46 -10.52
N PHE A 145 -39.27 22.73 -9.95
CA PHE A 145 -39.31 22.21 -8.58
C PHE A 145 -37.89 22.20 -8.01
N SER A 146 -37.43 23.31 -7.43
CA SER A 146 -36.17 23.31 -6.68
C SER A 146 -36.46 23.15 -5.18
N LEU A 147 -36.12 21.99 -4.63
CA LEU A 147 -35.81 21.89 -3.20
C LEU A 147 -34.74 22.95 -2.87
N PRO A 148 -34.69 23.49 -1.63
CA PRO A 148 -33.63 24.39 -1.23
C PRO A 148 -32.27 23.74 -1.55
N PRO A 149 -31.29 24.47 -2.11
CA PRO A 149 -29.95 23.93 -2.31
C PRO A 149 -29.39 23.56 -0.93
N ILE A 150 -29.43 22.27 -0.61
CA ILE A 150 -28.85 21.73 0.61
C ILE A 150 -27.34 21.89 0.51
N ASP A 151 -26.73 22.44 1.56
CA ASP A 151 -25.28 22.49 1.68
C ASP A 151 -24.73 21.05 1.81
N ARG A 152 -23.91 20.65 0.83
CA ARG A 152 -23.33 19.31 0.73
C ARG A 152 -21.82 19.40 0.89
N THR A 153 -21.37 19.64 2.12
CA THR A 153 -19.95 19.58 2.48
C THR A 153 -19.60 18.19 2.99
N TYR A 154 -18.88 17.42 2.19
CA TYR A 154 -18.37 16.11 2.54
C TYR A 154 -17.14 16.24 3.44
N LYS A 155 -17.07 15.30 4.38
CA LYS A 155 -15.96 15.12 5.32
C LYS A 155 -14.87 14.24 4.70
N MET A 156 -13.85 13.90 5.47
CA MET A 156 -12.91 12.80 5.18
C MET A 156 -13.35 11.53 5.89
N PHE A 157 -12.74 10.40 5.57
CA PHE A 157 -12.97 9.13 6.27
C PHE A 157 -11.67 8.64 6.92
N ILE A 158 -11.56 8.74 8.24
CA ILE A 158 -10.34 8.38 8.97
C ILE A 158 -10.71 7.55 10.19
N GLY A 159 -10.08 6.38 10.34
CA GLY A 159 -10.31 5.51 11.50
C GLY A 159 -11.74 4.98 11.58
N GLY A 160 -12.36 4.68 10.43
CA GLY A 160 -13.72 4.11 10.35
C GLY A 160 -14.85 5.10 10.61
N LYS A 161 -14.58 6.41 10.54
CA LYS A 161 -15.59 7.46 10.75
C LYS A 161 -15.34 8.67 9.89
N GLN A 162 -16.40 9.43 9.65
CA GLN A 162 -16.30 10.70 8.96
C GLN A 162 -15.75 11.82 9.86
N VAL A 163 -14.65 12.46 9.45
CA VAL A 163 -13.96 13.50 10.21
C VAL A 163 -13.86 14.81 9.44
N ARG A 164 -13.93 15.94 10.14
CA ARG A 164 -13.70 17.25 9.53
C ARG A 164 -12.22 17.39 9.17
N PRO A 165 -11.89 18.10 8.08
CA PRO A 165 -10.49 18.49 7.84
C PRO A 165 -9.98 19.29 9.04
N ASP A 166 -8.70 19.12 9.37
CA ASP A 166 -8.04 19.87 10.43
C ASP A 166 -8.11 21.38 10.18
N ALA A 167 -7.81 21.80 8.96
CA ALA A 167 -8.02 23.17 8.52
C ALA A 167 -9.48 23.39 8.12
N PRO A 168 -10.08 24.57 8.40
CA PRO A 168 -11.49 24.85 8.08
C PRO A 168 -11.73 25.13 6.59
N TYR A 169 -10.90 24.57 5.70
CA TYR A 169 -10.97 24.76 4.27
C TYR A 169 -11.77 23.63 3.62
N ALA A 170 -12.71 24.03 2.78
CA ALA A 170 -13.43 23.15 1.89
C ALA A 170 -13.22 23.61 0.44
N ARG A 171 -13.11 22.65 -0.46
CA ARG A 171 -12.97 22.88 -1.89
C ARG A 171 -14.29 22.62 -2.59
N GLN A 172 -14.72 23.59 -3.40
CA GLN A 172 -15.89 23.42 -4.25
C GLN A 172 -15.63 22.41 -5.36
N ILE A 173 -16.53 21.46 -5.53
CA ILE A 173 -16.53 20.49 -6.61
C ILE A 173 -17.63 20.83 -7.61
N SER A 174 -17.23 20.94 -8.87
CA SER A 174 -18.11 21.24 -10.00
C SER A 174 -18.13 20.05 -10.95
N GLY A 175 -19.33 19.71 -11.42
CA GLY A 175 -19.55 18.67 -12.42
C GLY A 175 -19.50 19.21 -13.85
N ALA A 176 -19.97 18.39 -14.78
CA ALA A 176 -20.10 18.75 -16.18
C ALA A 176 -20.90 20.06 -16.36
N GLY A 177 -20.44 20.91 -17.27
CA GLY A 177 -21.05 22.22 -17.53
C GLY A 177 -20.87 23.25 -16.41
N GLY A 178 -20.00 23.00 -15.41
CA GLY A 178 -19.72 23.93 -14.32
C GLY A 178 -20.77 23.94 -13.20
N ARG A 179 -21.70 22.97 -13.20
CA ARG A 179 -22.71 22.83 -12.15
C ARG A 179 -22.05 22.51 -10.81
N ARG A 180 -22.34 23.27 -9.75
CA ARG A 180 -21.87 22.98 -8.39
C ARG A 180 -22.52 21.69 -7.89
N LEU A 181 -21.71 20.70 -7.50
CA LEU A 181 -22.18 19.41 -6.98
C LEU A 181 -22.11 19.35 -5.45
N GLY A 182 -21.10 20.00 -4.86
CA GLY A 182 -20.89 20.02 -3.42
C GLY A 182 -19.52 20.60 -3.07
N GLU A 183 -19.08 20.34 -1.85
CA GLU A 183 -17.76 20.69 -1.35
C GLU A 183 -17.13 19.49 -0.64
N VAL A 184 -15.80 19.41 -0.62
CA VAL A 184 -15.04 18.39 0.11
C VAL A 184 -14.03 19.07 1.03
N GLY A 185 -13.67 18.44 2.15
CA GLY A 185 -12.58 18.92 2.99
C GLY A 185 -11.25 18.98 2.23
N ASP A 186 -10.48 20.06 2.43
CA ASP A 186 -9.16 20.21 1.81
C ASP A 186 -8.05 19.82 2.79
N GLY A 187 -7.55 18.60 2.63
CA GLY A 187 -6.64 17.99 3.58
C GLY A 187 -5.26 18.58 3.65
N ASN A 188 -4.64 18.42 4.82
CA ASN A 188 -3.30 18.89 5.10
C ASN A 188 -2.41 17.77 5.69
N ARG A 189 -1.20 18.15 6.12
CA ARG A 189 -0.22 17.24 6.73
C ARG A 189 -0.75 16.56 8.00
N LYS A 190 -1.52 17.28 8.82
CA LYS A 190 -2.09 16.75 10.06
C LYS A 190 -3.17 15.70 9.77
N ASP A 191 -4.03 15.92 8.76
CA ASP A 191 -5.01 14.90 8.36
C ASP A 191 -4.32 13.61 7.88
N ILE A 192 -3.21 13.73 7.13
CA ILE A 192 -2.40 12.57 6.71
C ILE A 192 -1.80 11.85 7.92
N ARG A 193 -1.23 12.58 8.87
CA ARG A 193 -0.70 12.00 10.11
C ARG A 193 -1.79 11.26 10.89
N ASP A 194 -2.94 11.89 11.09
CA ASP A 194 -4.06 11.30 11.82
C ASP A 194 -4.58 10.04 11.08
N ALA A 195 -4.53 10.00 9.74
CA ALA A 195 -4.83 8.82 8.94
C ALA A 195 -3.78 7.70 9.05
N VAL A 196 -2.48 8.05 9.11
CA VAL A 196 -1.40 7.07 9.31
C VAL A 196 -1.46 6.48 10.72
N GLU A 197 -1.75 7.28 11.74
CA GLU A 197 -1.98 6.80 13.11
C GLU A 197 -3.15 5.80 13.15
N ALA A 198 -4.25 6.09 12.46
CA ALA A 198 -5.39 5.19 12.34
C ALA A 198 -5.02 3.88 11.60
N ALA A 199 -4.22 3.96 10.53
CA ALA A 199 -3.73 2.79 9.79
C ALA A 199 -2.86 1.89 10.68
N HIS A 200 -1.95 2.45 11.47
CA HIS A 200 -1.14 1.69 12.44
C HIS A 200 -1.98 1.08 13.56
N ALA A 201 -2.99 1.78 14.06
CA ALA A 201 -3.92 1.22 15.04
C ALA A 201 -4.67 -0.02 14.49
N ALA A 202 -4.79 -0.13 13.16
CA ALA A 202 -5.38 -1.26 12.46
C ALA A 202 -4.37 -2.36 12.06
N ALA A 203 -3.14 -2.36 12.60
CA ALA A 203 -2.10 -3.35 12.26
C ALA A 203 -2.51 -4.82 12.47
N GLY A 204 -3.53 -5.08 13.31
CA GLY A 204 -4.13 -6.40 13.47
C GLY A 204 -4.76 -6.96 12.17
N TRP A 205 -5.11 -6.10 11.21
CA TRP A 205 -5.61 -6.50 9.89
C TRP A 205 -4.65 -7.43 9.15
N ALA A 206 -3.34 -7.18 9.25
CA ALA A 206 -2.30 -7.99 8.64
C ALA A 206 -2.26 -9.43 9.17
N GLN A 207 -2.78 -9.67 10.38
CA GLN A 207 -2.83 -10.98 11.03
C GLN A 207 -4.15 -11.74 10.80
N THR A 208 -5.11 -11.12 10.14
CA THR A 208 -6.37 -11.79 9.78
C THR A 208 -6.14 -12.87 8.74
N SER A 209 -7.06 -13.85 8.67
CA SER A 209 -7.00 -14.86 7.61
C SER A 209 -7.34 -14.24 6.25
N GLY A 210 -6.76 -14.79 5.16
CA GLY A 210 -7.14 -14.37 3.80
C GLY A 210 -8.64 -14.52 3.54
N HIS A 211 -9.26 -15.56 4.10
CA HIS A 211 -10.70 -15.78 4.02
C HIS A 211 -11.50 -14.61 4.64
N SER A 212 -11.14 -14.17 5.85
CA SER A 212 -11.78 -13.03 6.52
C SER A 212 -11.66 -11.75 5.70
N ARG A 213 -10.48 -11.49 5.12
CA ARG A 213 -10.28 -10.32 4.24
C ARG A 213 -11.11 -10.42 2.96
N GLY A 214 -11.22 -11.61 2.39
CA GLY A 214 -12.08 -11.90 1.25
C GLY A 214 -13.55 -11.62 1.55
N GLN A 215 -14.06 -12.03 2.71
CA GLN A 215 -15.44 -11.75 3.13
C GLN A 215 -15.73 -10.24 3.19
N ILE A 216 -14.83 -9.45 3.79
CA ILE A 216 -14.99 -7.99 3.83
C ILE A 216 -15.03 -7.39 2.42
N LEU A 217 -14.17 -7.84 1.50
CA LEU A 217 -14.19 -7.38 0.11
C LEU A 217 -15.47 -7.79 -0.64
N TYR A 218 -16.01 -8.98 -0.37
CA TYR A 218 -17.32 -9.39 -0.87
C TYR A 218 -18.42 -8.48 -0.34
N TYR A 219 -18.44 -8.13 0.94
CA TYR A 219 -19.43 -7.21 1.50
C TYR A 219 -19.33 -5.81 0.89
N ILE A 220 -18.12 -5.29 0.65
CA ILE A 220 -17.93 -4.02 -0.07
C ILE A 220 -18.56 -4.12 -1.47
N ALA A 221 -18.32 -5.21 -2.20
CA ALA A 221 -18.89 -5.42 -3.52
C ALA A 221 -20.41 -5.50 -3.50
N GLU A 222 -20.99 -6.25 -2.57
CA GLU A 222 -22.44 -6.43 -2.42
C GLU A 222 -23.13 -5.11 -2.04
N ASN A 223 -22.59 -4.39 -1.05
CA ASN A 223 -23.12 -3.10 -0.64
C ASN A 223 -22.99 -2.01 -1.72
N LEU A 224 -21.91 -2.03 -2.51
CA LEU A 224 -21.78 -1.18 -3.68
C LEU A 224 -22.79 -1.58 -4.77
N ALA A 225 -23.03 -2.88 -4.98
CA ALA A 225 -23.94 -3.38 -6.00
C ALA A 225 -25.39 -2.92 -5.75
N VAL A 226 -25.82 -2.93 -4.49
CA VAL A 226 -27.14 -2.42 -4.07
C VAL A 226 -27.32 -0.94 -4.43
N ARG A 227 -26.23 -0.16 -4.45
CA ARG A 227 -26.23 1.29 -4.74
C ARG A 227 -25.64 1.62 -6.11
N ALA A 228 -25.49 0.64 -7.00
CA ALA A 228 -24.74 0.83 -8.24
C ALA A 228 -25.32 1.93 -9.15
N ASP A 229 -26.65 2.06 -9.23
CA ASP A 229 -27.30 3.12 -10.02
C ASP A 229 -27.09 4.51 -9.41
N GLU A 230 -27.02 4.61 -8.08
CA GLU A 230 -26.71 5.85 -7.38
C GLU A 230 -25.28 6.32 -7.69
N PHE A 231 -24.31 5.39 -7.59
CA PHE A 231 -22.91 5.68 -7.95
C PHE A 231 -22.76 6.05 -9.43
N ALA A 232 -23.46 5.38 -10.33
CA ALA A 232 -23.46 5.72 -11.75
C ALA A 232 -24.00 7.15 -11.97
N GLY A 233 -25.09 7.53 -11.31
CA GLY A 233 -25.62 8.89 -11.37
C GLY A 233 -24.66 9.96 -10.83
N HIS A 234 -23.91 9.64 -9.77
CA HIS A 234 -22.88 10.54 -9.24
C HIS A 234 -21.69 10.71 -10.19
N ILE A 235 -21.22 9.62 -10.81
CA ILE A 235 -20.13 9.67 -11.80
C ILE A 235 -20.60 10.42 -13.06
N GLU A 236 -21.82 10.18 -13.53
CA GLU A 236 -22.41 10.94 -14.65
C GLU A 236 -22.51 12.43 -14.32
N ALA A 237 -22.91 12.78 -13.09
CA ALA A 237 -22.97 14.17 -12.65
C ALA A 237 -21.59 14.87 -12.71
N LEU A 238 -20.51 14.12 -12.48
CA LEU A 238 -19.12 14.59 -12.51
C LEU A 238 -18.58 14.69 -13.96
N SER A 239 -18.76 13.64 -14.77
CA SER A 239 -18.16 13.50 -16.10
C SER A 239 -19.01 14.07 -17.24
N GLY A 240 -20.34 14.02 -17.11
CA GLY A 240 -21.31 14.36 -18.15
C GLY A 240 -21.64 13.23 -19.12
N GLU A 241 -21.10 12.01 -18.93
CA GLU A 241 -21.26 10.87 -19.84
C GLU A 241 -21.94 9.67 -19.14
N SER A 242 -23.25 9.49 -19.37
CA SER A 242 -24.09 8.49 -18.66
C SER A 242 -23.69 7.03 -18.89
N ALA A 243 -23.52 6.62 -20.16
CA ALA A 243 -23.19 5.23 -20.49
C ALA A 243 -21.79 4.83 -19.98
N ASP A 244 -20.88 5.79 -19.93
CA ASP A 244 -19.52 5.60 -19.42
C ASP A 244 -19.53 5.39 -17.89
N ALA A 245 -20.41 6.10 -17.19
CA ALA A 245 -20.54 6.05 -15.74
C ALA A 245 -21.03 4.70 -15.20
N ARG A 246 -22.10 4.13 -15.77
CA ARG A 246 -22.59 2.80 -15.33
C ARG A 246 -21.55 1.72 -15.56
N ARG A 247 -20.87 1.77 -16.71
CA ARG A 247 -19.80 0.82 -17.04
C ARG A 247 -18.64 0.90 -16.05
N GLU A 248 -18.28 2.09 -15.57
CA GLU A 248 -17.25 2.25 -14.54
C GLU A 248 -17.63 1.54 -13.23
N VAL A 249 -18.89 1.66 -12.80
CA VAL A 249 -19.39 0.97 -11.60
C VAL A 249 -19.37 -0.55 -11.79
N ASP A 250 -19.82 -1.05 -12.93
CA ASP A 250 -19.85 -2.51 -13.21
C ASP A 250 -18.44 -3.12 -13.19
N VAL A 251 -17.46 -2.44 -13.78
CA VAL A 251 -16.06 -2.87 -13.73
C VAL A 251 -15.49 -2.75 -12.32
N THR A 252 -15.91 -1.75 -11.53
CA THR A 252 -15.52 -1.60 -10.12
C THR A 252 -16.01 -2.78 -9.28
N LEU A 253 -17.25 -3.22 -9.48
CA LEU A 253 -17.80 -4.40 -8.81
C LEU A 253 -17.02 -5.65 -9.17
N SER A 254 -16.75 -5.86 -10.47
CA SER A 254 -15.91 -6.95 -10.92
C SER A 254 -14.54 -6.92 -10.24
N ARG A 255 -13.93 -5.73 -10.08
CA ARG A 255 -12.63 -5.56 -9.43
C ARG A 255 -12.64 -6.01 -7.97
N LEU A 256 -13.67 -5.61 -7.21
CA LEU A 256 -13.83 -6.01 -5.82
C LEU A 256 -13.97 -7.53 -5.71
N PHE A 257 -14.79 -8.16 -6.56
CA PHE A 257 -14.92 -9.61 -6.59
C PHE A 257 -13.61 -10.32 -6.96
N THR A 258 -12.86 -9.80 -7.93
CA THR A 258 -11.54 -10.34 -8.29
C THR A 258 -10.60 -10.34 -7.09
N TYR A 259 -10.48 -9.22 -6.38
CA TYR A 259 -9.55 -9.13 -5.24
C TYR A 259 -10.07 -9.81 -3.97
N ALA A 260 -11.39 -9.91 -3.78
CA ALA A 260 -11.98 -10.79 -2.79
C ALA A 260 -11.55 -12.24 -3.02
N ALA A 261 -11.58 -12.70 -4.28
CA ALA A 261 -11.16 -14.04 -4.64
C ALA A 261 -9.65 -14.29 -4.46
N TRP A 262 -8.81 -13.26 -4.64
CA TRP A 262 -7.36 -13.35 -4.45
C TRP A 262 -6.90 -13.33 -2.98
N ALA A 263 -7.73 -12.82 -2.06
CA ALA A 263 -7.35 -12.57 -0.66
C ALA A 263 -6.79 -13.80 0.07
N ASP A 264 -7.20 -15.00 -0.33
CA ASP A 264 -6.77 -16.30 0.20
C ASP A 264 -6.15 -17.25 -0.86
N LYS A 265 -5.82 -16.73 -2.05
CA LYS A 265 -5.30 -17.54 -3.19
C LYS A 265 -4.00 -17.00 -3.79
N TYR A 266 -3.39 -16.00 -3.15
CA TYR A 266 -2.08 -15.48 -3.58
C TYR A 266 -0.95 -16.21 -2.87
N ASP A 267 -0.82 -17.51 -3.18
CA ASP A 267 0.10 -18.43 -2.53
C ASP A 267 1.56 -18.03 -2.73
N GLY A 268 2.37 -18.34 -1.72
CA GLY A 268 3.83 -18.32 -1.82
C GLY A 268 4.37 -19.46 -2.69
N ALA A 269 5.69 -19.64 -2.65
CA ALA A 269 6.36 -20.73 -3.37
C ALA A 269 7.26 -21.56 -2.43
N VAL A 270 7.52 -22.81 -2.82
CA VAL A 270 8.53 -23.66 -2.18
C VAL A 270 9.66 -23.88 -3.18
N HIS A 271 10.86 -23.49 -2.78
CA HIS A 271 12.07 -23.68 -3.58
C HIS A 271 12.87 -24.87 -3.05
N GLN A 272 13.18 -25.81 -3.93
CA GLN A 272 14.14 -26.87 -3.65
C GLN A 272 15.53 -26.34 -3.92
N VAL A 273 16.37 -26.37 -2.89
CA VAL A 273 17.74 -25.88 -2.92
C VAL A 273 18.70 -27.07 -2.83
N PRO A 274 19.90 -27.02 -3.44
CA PRO A 274 20.87 -28.12 -3.43
C PRO A 274 21.64 -28.21 -2.09
N ILE A 275 20.97 -27.86 -1.00
CA ILE A 275 21.46 -27.86 0.38
C ILE A 275 20.35 -28.50 1.23
N ARG A 276 20.69 -29.17 2.33
CA ARG A 276 19.71 -29.81 3.22
C ARG A 276 18.61 -28.80 3.61
N GLY A 277 17.38 -29.06 3.19
CA GLY A 277 16.24 -28.20 3.46
C GLY A 277 15.46 -27.76 2.23
N VAL A 278 14.50 -26.87 2.46
CA VAL A 278 13.77 -26.13 1.43
C VAL A 278 13.62 -24.68 1.88
N THR A 279 13.34 -23.79 0.92
CA THR A 279 13.02 -22.40 1.20
C THR A 279 11.55 -22.12 0.91
N LEU A 280 10.84 -21.58 1.90
CA LEU A 280 9.46 -21.11 1.76
C LEU A 280 9.48 -19.62 1.40
N ALA A 281 9.13 -19.27 0.17
CA ALA A 281 8.95 -17.91 -0.29
C ALA A 281 7.53 -17.43 0.05
N MET A 282 7.38 -16.85 1.24
CA MET A 282 6.10 -16.41 1.78
C MET A 282 5.79 -14.98 1.34
N HIS A 283 4.54 -14.72 0.94
CA HIS A 283 4.05 -13.36 0.74
C HIS A 283 3.59 -12.75 2.07
N GLU A 284 4.14 -11.58 2.40
CA GLU A 284 3.73 -10.78 3.55
C GLU A 284 3.19 -9.42 3.09
N PRO A 285 2.23 -8.82 3.83
CA PRO A 285 1.85 -7.43 3.59
C PRO A 285 3.05 -6.50 3.77
N ILE A 286 3.00 -5.36 3.10
CA ILE A 286 3.98 -4.28 3.25
C ILE A 286 3.80 -3.59 4.59
N GLY A 287 2.56 -3.25 4.94
CA GLY A 287 2.20 -2.47 6.13
C GLY A 287 1.22 -1.35 5.79
N VAL A 288 1.59 -0.11 6.10
CA VAL A 288 0.83 1.10 5.76
C VAL A 288 1.20 1.56 4.35
N VAL A 289 0.22 1.60 3.45
CA VAL A 289 0.40 2.01 2.05
C VAL A 289 -0.31 3.33 1.78
N GLY A 290 0.45 4.35 1.37
CA GLY A 290 -0.09 5.60 0.86
C GLY A 290 -0.48 5.47 -0.61
N LEU A 291 -1.70 5.88 -0.98
CA LEU A 291 -2.21 5.76 -2.34
C LEU A 291 -2.62 7.15 -2.87
N ALA A 292 -1.94 7.65 -3.90
CA ALA A 292 -2.39 8.83 -4.65
C ALA A 292 -3.04 8.36 -5.95
N CYS A 293 -4.37 8.38 -5.98
CA CYS A 293 -5.18 7.77 -7.03
C CYS A 293 -5.16 8.56 -8.35
N PRO A 294 -5.46 7.90 -9.48
CA PRO A 294 -5.60 8.55 -10.79
C PRO A 294 -6.75 9.56 -10.81
N GLU A 295 -6.73 10.49 -11.78
CA GLU A 295 -7.86 11.39 -12.03
C GLU A 295 -8.93 10.75 -12.93
N GLU A 296 -8.52 9.83 -13.80
CA GLU A 296 -9.44 9.08 -14.66
C GLU A 296 -10.19 8.02 -13.86
N HIS A 297 -11.44 7.79 -14.23
CA HIS A 297 -12.30 6.78 -13.62
C HIS A 297 -12.26 6.84 -12.08
N PRO A 298 -12.76 7.93 -11.49
CA PRO A 298 -12.49 8.27 -10.09
C PRO A 298 -12.97 7.21 -9.08
N LEU A 299 -13.97 6.39 -9.43
CA LEU A 299 -14.36 5.25 -8.60
C LEU A 299 -13.48 4.03 -8.89
N LEU A 300 -13.38 3.64 -10.17
CA LEU A 300 -12.69 2.42 -10.55
C LEU A 300 -11.18 2.49 -10.28
N GLY A 301 -10.53 3.60 -10.59
CA GLY A 301 -9.12 3.84 -10.32
C GLY A 301 -8.82 3.80 -8.82
N PHE A 302 -9.67 4.42 -8.00
CA PHE A 302 -9.57 4.36 -6.53
C PHE A 302 -9.65 2.92 -6.02
N VAL A 303 -10.71 2.19 -6.40
CA VAL A 303 -10.93 0.81 -5.95
C VAL A 303 -9.86 -0.15 -6.48
N SER A 304 -9.37 0.06 -7.70
CA SER A 304 -8.30 -0.76 -8.30
C SER A 304 -6.98 -0.65 -7.52
N LEU A 305 -6.76 0.42 -6.75
CA LEU A 305 -5.60 0.54 -5.85
C LEU A 305 -5.91 0.03 -4.44
N VAL A 306 -7.07 0.37 -3.88
CA VAL A 306 -7.43 0.02 -2.50
C VAL A 306 -7.68 -1.48 -2.33
N ALA A 307 -8.46 -2.09 -3.21
CA ALA A 307 -8.88 -3.49 -3.09
C ALA A 307 -7.69 -4.49 -3.03
N PRO A 308 -6.69 -4.46 -3.92
CA PRO A 308 -5.55 -5.38 -3.83
C PRO A 308 -4.69 -5.15 -2.58
N ALA A 309 -4.55 -3.90 -2.15
CA ALA A 309 -3.77 -3.55 -0.97
C ALA A 309 -4.41 -4.16 0.29
N ILE A 310 -5.72 -3.99 0.49
CA ILE A 310 -6.40 -4.56 1.66
C ILE A 310 -6.59 -6.08 1.55
N ALA A 311 -6.75 -6.64 0.34
CA ALA A 311 -6.83 -8.09 0.12
C ALA A 311 -5.58 -8.84 0.61
N THR A 312 -4.42 -8.21 0.47
CA THR A 312 -3.11 -8.76 0.87
C THR A 312 -2.74 -8.43 2.32
N GLY A 313 -3.63 -7.75 3.06
CA GLY A 313 -3.46 -7.48 4.50
C GLY A 313 -2.82 -6.12 4.83
N ASN A 314 -2.70 -5.22 3.85
CA ASN A 314 -2.24 -3.85 4.12
C ASN A 314 -3.37 -2.96 4.63
N THR A 315 -2.99 -1.89 5.30
CA THR A 315 -3.87 -0.77 5.63
C THR A 315 -3.53 0.41 4.74
N VAL A 316 -4.51 1.20 4.30
CA VAL A 316 -4.30 2.24 3.28
C VAL A 316 -4.65 3.64 3.77
N VAL A 317 -3.87 4.62 3.30
CA VAL A 317 -4.20 6.05 3.34
C VAL A 317 -4.31 6.53 1.89
N ALA A 318 -5.54 6.68 1.41
CA ALA A 318 -5.85 6.96 0.02
C ALA A 318 -6.25 8.42 -0.18
N ILE A 319 -5.61 9.06 -1.17
CA ILE A 319 -5.95 10.37 -1.70
C ILE A 319 -6.71 10.11 -3.01
N PRO A 320 -8.04 10.33 -3.05
CA PRO A 320 -8.84 10.09 -4.24
C PRO A 320 -8.53 11.13 -5.33
N SER A 321 -9.18 11.00 -6.51
CA SER A 321 -9.11 12.00 -7.57
C SER A 321 -9.31 13.41 -7.03
N GLU A 322 -8.40 14.32 -7.36
CA GLU A 322 -8.49 15.72 -6.97
C GLU A 322 -9.66 16.43 -7.65
N ALA A 323 -9.92 16.08 -8.92
CA ALA A 323 -10.97 16.67 -9.74
C ALA A 323 -12.38 16.11 -9.42
N HIS A 324 -12.45 14.81 -9.09
CA HIS A 324 -13.71 14.09 -8.91
C HIS A 324 -13.78 13.30 -7.59
N PRO A 325 -13.49 13.92 -6.43
CA PRO A 325 -13.38 13.22 -5.14
C PRO A 325 -14.71 12.64 -4.64
N LEU A 326 -15.84 13.14 -5.15
CA LEU A 326 -17.17 12.72 -4.70
C LEU A 326 -17.45 11.24 -4.96
N ALA A 327 -16.83 10.65 -5.99
CA ALA A 327 -16.95 9.21 -6.23
C ALA A 327 -16.40 8.36 -5.06
N ALA A 328 -15.32 8.83 -4.42
CA ALA A 328 -14.73 8.17 -3.25
C ALA A 328 -15.43 8.55 -1.94
N THR A 329 -15.95 9.79 -1.80
CA THR A 329 -16.65 10.18 -0.57
C THR A 329 -17.97 9.43 -0.37
N GLU A 330 -18.62 9.04 -1.47
CA GLU A 330 -19.84 8.23 -1.42
C GLU A 330 -19.59 6.79 -0.94
N LEU A 331 -18.35 6.29 -1.08
CA LEU A 331 -17.96 4.98 -0.56
C LEU A 331 -17.93 4.93 0.97
N TYR A 332 -17.92 6.05 1.69
CA TYR A 332 -17.79 6.03 3.16
C TYR A 332 -18.86 5.16 3.82
N THR A 333 -20.11 5.34 3.37
CA THR A 333 -21.25 4.55 3.87
C THR A 333 -21.23 3.11 3.39
N VAL A 334 -20.63 2.82 2.23
CA VAL A 334 -20.38 1.44 1.77
C VAL A 334 -19.35 0.76 2.67
N LEU A 335 -18.25 1.44 3.00
CA LEU A 335 -17.20 0.91 3.88
C LEU A 335 -17.74 0.67 5.29
N GLU A 336 -18.51 1.61 5.83
CA GLU A 336 -19.18 1.47 7.13
C GLU A 336 -20.17 0.29 7.14
N ALA A 337 -20.99 0.14 6.10
CA ALA A 337 -21.96 -0.95 5.99
C ALA A 337 -21.33 -2.32 5.70
N SER A 338 -20.05 -2.36 5.34
CA SER A 338 -19.32 -3.59 4.99
C SER A 338 -18.42 -4.10 6.12
N ASP A 339 -18.57 -3.53 7.32
CA ASP A 339 -17.78 -3.87 8.51
C ASP A 339 -16.26 -3.79 8.29
N VAL A 340 -15.81 -2.86 7.44
CA VAL A 340 -14.38 -2.61 7.24
C VAL A 340 -13.78 -2.15 8.57
N PRO A 341 -12.77 -2.85 9.13
CA PRO A 341 -12.23 -2.47 10.42
C PRO A 341 -11.67 -1.05 10.42
N ASN A 342 -11.89 -0.35 11.53
CA ASN A 342 -11.45 1.04 11.71
C ASN A 342 -9.97 1.20 11.40
N GLY A 343 -9.64 2.07 10.44
CA GLY A 343 -8.26 2.37 10.05
C GLY A 343 -7.71 1.51 8.90
N VAL A 344 -8.41 0.45 8.47
CA VAL A 344 -7.96 -0.36 7.30
C VAL A 344 -8.02 0.46 6.00
N VAL A 345 -9.06 1.27 5.83
CA VAL A 345 -9.19 2.22 4.73
C VAL A 345 -9.37 3.62 5.30
N ASN A 346 -8.46 4.54 4.96
CA ASN A 346 -8.55 5.95 5.30
C ASN A 346 -8.53 6.77 4.00
N ILE A 347 -9.40 7.77 3.87
CA ILE A 347 -9.60 8.57 2.67
C ILE A 347 -9.44 10.04 3.02
N VAL A 348 -8.41 10.68 2.46
CA VAL A 348 -8.07 12.09 2.68
C VAL A 348 -8.20 12.84 1.36
N THR A 349 -9.26 13.64 1.21
CA THR A 349 -9.45 14.51 0.05
C THR A 349 -8.53 15.73 0.14
N GLY A 350 -8.01 16.23 -0.98
CA GLY A 350 -7.16 17.43 -0.98
C GLY A 350 -6.36 17.55 -2.25
N SER A 351 -5.26 18.32 -2.22
CA SER A 351 -4.35 18.45 -3.36
C SER A 351 -3.48 17.20 -3.46
N LYS A 352 -3.57 16.48 -4.58
CA LYS A 352 -2.96 15.15 -4.73
C LYS A 352 -1.45 15.21 -4.56
N ASP A 353 -0.76 16.03 -5.34
CA ASP A 353 0.70 16.09 -5.34
C ASP A 353 1.24 16.61 -3.99
N ALA A 354 0.53 17.53 -3.34
CA ALA A 354 0.90 18.05 -2.03
C ALA A 354 0.77 16.97 -0.94
N LEU A 355 -0.34 16.24 -0.91
CA LEU A 355 -0.58 15.18 0.08
C LEU A 355 0.27 13.93 -0.20
N ALA A 356 0.49 13.58 -1.47
CA ALA A 356 1.36 12.47 -1.88
C ALA A 356 2.80 12.72 -1.44
N LYS A 357 3.28 13.97 -1.53
CA LYS A 357 4.58 14.36 -0.98
C LYS A 357 4.65 14.13 0.53
N VAL A 358 3.60 14.49 1.27
CA VAL A 358 3.56 14.26 2.73
C VAL A 358 3.63 12.77 3.05
N LEU A 359 2.88 11.92 2.34
CA LEU A 359 2.96 10.46 2.50
C LEU A 359 4.37 9.94 2.17
N ALA A 360 4.98 10.44 1.10
CA ALA A 360 6.33 10.06 0.69
C ALA A 360 7.42 10.47 1.70
N GLU A 361 7.26 11.60 2.39
CA GLU A 361 8.17 12.06 3.46
C GLU A 361 7.90 11.38 4.81
N HIS A 362 6.75 10.71 4.99
CA HIS A 362 6.35 10.13 6.27
C HIS A 362 7.21 8.91 6.64
N ALA A 363 7.76 8.87 7.86
CA ALA A 363 8.63 7.79 8.31
C ALA A 363 7.85 6.48 8.57
N ASP A 364 6.62 6.60 9.08
CA ASP A 364 5.75 5.46 9.39
C ASP A 364 4.85 5.02 8.22
N VAL A 365 5.25 5.30 6.97
CA VAL A 365 4.59 4.78 5.76
C VAL A 365 5.56 3.83 5.07
N ASP A 366 5.10 2.61 4.77
CA ASP A 366 5.96 1.53 4.29
C ASP A 366 6.05 1.48 2.76
N ALA A 367 5.03 1.99 2.06
CA ALA A 367 5.05 2.19 0.61
C ALA A 367 4.16 3.34 0.15
N VAL A 368 4.48 3.93 -1.01
CA VAL A 368 3.63 4.93 -1.68
C VAL A 368 3.39 4.52 -3.13
N TRP A 369 2.12 4.46 -3.51
CA TRP A 369 1.71 4.33 -4.90
C TRP A 369 1.19 5.68 -5.39
N TYR A 370 1.68 6.12 -6.53
CA TYR A 370 1.32 7.41 -7.10
C TYR A 370 0.91 7.25 -8.55
N PHE A 371 -0.29 7.72 -8.89
CA PHE A 371 -0.83 7.71 -10.24
C PHE A 371 -1.20 9.14 -10.64
N GLY A 372 -0.38 9.75 -11.47
CA GLY A 372 -0.54 11.16 -11.82
C GLY A 372 0.42 11.63 -12.89
N ASN A 373 0.97 12.83 -12.70
CA ASN A 373 1.90 13.41 -13.66
C ASN A 373 3.37 13.06 -13.33
N GLN A 374 4.25 13.18 -14.33
CA GLN A 374 5.67 12.85 -14.21
C GLN A 374 6.41 13.67 -13.14
N ALA A 375 6.03 14.93 -12.93
CA ALA A 375 6.67 15.78 -11.93
C ALA A 375 6.34 15.31 -10.49
N GLY A 376 5.09 14.95 -10.23
CA GLY A 376 4.68 14.37 -8.95
C GLY A 376 5.25 12.96 -8.73
N ALA A 377 5.40 12.15 -9.79
CA ALA A 377 6.09 10.86 -9.69
C ALA A 377 7.54 11.04 -9.23
N ALA A 378 8.29 11.92 -9.89
CA ALA A 378 9.67 12.23 -9.52
C ALA A 378 9.78 12.84 -8.11
N LEU A 379 8.80 13.63 -7.69
CA LEU A 379 8.71 14.19 -6.34
C LEU A 379 8.54 13.08 -5.29
N VAL A 380 7.60 12.16 -5.52
CA VAL A 380 7.31 11.03 -4.62
C VAL A 380 8.52 10.11 -4.49
N GLU A 381 9.15 9.74 -5.61
CA GLU A 381 10.36 8.90 -5.60
C GLU A 381 11.49 9.57 -4.81
N ARG A 382 11.74 10.87 -5.05
CA ARG A 382 12.79 11.61 -4.34
C ARG A 382 12.49 11.73 -2.84
N ALA A 383 11.26 12.04 -2.47
CA ALA A 383 10.85 12.20 -1.07
C ALA A 383 10.89 10.87 -0.29
N SER A 384 10.67 9.74 -0.97
CA SER A 384 10.65 8.40 -0.37
C SER A 384 12.03 7.89 0.05
N ALA A 385 13.12 8.53 -0.39
CA ALA A 385 14.49 8.16 -0.04
C ALA A 385 14.80 8.29 1.47
N GLY A 386 13.97 9.01 2.25
CA GLY A 386 14.21 9.24 3.67
C GLY A 386 14.21 7.97 4.53
N ASN A 387 13.35 6.99 4.23
CA ASN A 387 13.28 5.69 4.92
C ASN A 387 13.36 4.49 3.94
N MET A 388 13.74 4.76 2.68
CA MET A 388 13.80 3.77 1.59
C MET A 388 12.48 3.03 1.33
N LYS A 389 11.33 3.62 1.66
CA LYS A 389 10.01 3.03 1.39
C LYS A 389 9.85 2.72 -0.10
N ARG A 390 9.09 1.66 -0.40
CA ARG A 390 8.82 1.26 -1.78
C ARG A 390 7.93 2.28 -2.47
N THR A 391 8.27 2.62 -3.71
CA THR A 391 7.44 3.48 -4.55
C THR A 391 6.96 2.75 -5.79
N TRP A 392 5.67 2.89 -6.10
CA TRP A 392 5.11 2.57 -7.40
C TRP A 392 4.52 3.84 -8.00
N ALA A 393 5.36 4.59 -8.69
CA ALA A 393 4.98 5.86 -9.30
C ALA A 393 4.73 5.63 -10.79
N GLU A 394 3.48 5.80 -11.21
CA GLU A 394 3.06 5.71 -12.60
C GLU A 394 2.52 7.04 -13.12
N TRP A 395 2.97 7.38 -14.33
CA TRP A 395 2.58 8.61 -15.02
C TRP A 395 2.26 8.38 -16.50
N GLU A 396 2.40 7.14 -16.97
CA GLU A 396 1.94 6.73 -18.29
C GLU A 396 0.44 6.43 -18.27
N ALA A 397 -0.23 6.68 -19.40
CA ALA A 397 -1.67 6.39 -19.51
C ALA A 397 -1.93 4.89 -19.33
N ARG A 398 -2.85 4.54 -18.43
CA ARG A 398 -3.29 3.18 -18.12
C ARG A 398 -4.79 3.06 -18.43
N ASP A 399 -5.18 2.02 -19.14
CA ASP A 399 -6.59 1.69 -19.30
C ASP A 399 -7.09 0.94 -18.06
N TRP A 400 -7.77 1.64 -17.16
CA TRP A 400 -8.30 1.06 -15.94
C TRP A 400 -9.39 0.01 -16.17
N ARG A 401 -9.99 -0.05 -17.36
CA ARG A 401 -11.06 -1.01 -17.68
C ARG A 401 -10.53 -2.28 -18.32
N ASP A 402 -9.32 -2.24 -18.84
CA ASP A 402 -8.64 -3.43 -19.31
C ASP A 402 -8.17 -4.28 -18.12
N SER A 403 -8.39 -5.59 -18.17
CA SER A 403 -8.04 -6.48 -17.05
C SER A 403 -6.55 -6.77 -16.96
N GLN A 404 -5.77 -6.56 -18.03
CA GLN A 404 -4.31 -6.71 -17.99
C GLN A 404 -3.60 -5.48 -17.41
N GLN A 405 -4.26 -4.32 -17.47
CA GLN A 405 -3.77 -3.05 -16.98
C GLN A 405 -4.38 -2.65 -15.64
N GLY A 406 -5.66 -2.90 -15.39
CA GLY A 406 -6.35 -2.40 -14.21
C GLY A 406 -6.39 -3.37 -13.02
N GLU A 407 -6.08 -4.65 -13.22
CA GLU A 407 -6.02 -5.66 -12.15
C GLU A 407 -4.91 -6.70 -12.34
N GLY A 408 -4.91 -7.68 -11.44
CA GLY A 408 -4.10 -8.88 -11.55
C GLY A 408 -2.89 -8.86 -10.63
N ARG A 409 -1.90 -9.70 -11.00
CA ARG A 409 -0.75 -10.02 -10.15
C ARG A 409 0.22 -8.85 -9.96
N GLU A 410 0.24 -7.87 -10.86
CA GLU A 410 1.06 -6.66 -10.72
C GLU A 410 0.73 -5.95 -9.40
N PHE A 411 -0.55 -5.69 -9.14
CA PHE A 411 -1.02 -5.01 -7.94
C PHE A 411 -0.76 -5.84 -6.67
N LEU A 412 -0.99 -7.16 -6.73
CA LEU A 412 -0.72 -8.06 -5.59
C LEU A 412 0.78 -8.09 -5.24
N ARG A 413 1.66 -8.09 -6.24
CA ARG A 413 3.12 -7.98 -6.05
C ARG A 413 3.49 -6.62 -5.47
N GLN A 414 2.88 -5.53 -5.94
CA GLN A 414 3.14 -4.20 -5.37
C GLN A 414 2.66 -4.10 -3.92
N ALA A 415 1.65 -4.88 -3.55
CA ALA A 415 1.06 -4.93 -2.21
C ALA A 415 1.66 -5.99 -1.28
N THR A 416 2.66 -6.75 -1.74
CA THR A 416 3.30 -7.81 -0.95
C THR A 416 4.81 -7.76 -1.04
N GLN A 417 5.47 -8.31 -0.05
CA GLN A 417 6.90 -8.55 -0.03
C GLN A 417 7.16 -10.03 0.23
N VAL A 418 8.25 -10.54 -0.34
CA VAL A 418 8.61 -11.95 -0.21
C VAL A 418 9.53 -12.14 0.99
N LYS A 419 9.18 -13.01 1.92
CA LYS A 419 10.08 -13.52 2.97
C LYS A 419 10.49 -14.94 2.64
N ASN A 420 11.79 -15.18 2.53
CA ASN A 420 12.31 -16.53 2.33
C ASN A 420 12.68 -17.17 3.67
N ILE A 421 11.92 -18.20 4.07
CA ILE A 421 12.15 -18.94 5.31
C ILE A 421 12.80 -20.28 4.96
N TRP A 422 14.06 -20.45 5.33
CA TRP A 422 14.81 -21.69 5.11
C TRP A 422 14.55 -22.63 6.26
N ILE A 423 14.07 -23.83 5.95
CA ILE A 423 13.73 -24.84 6.94
C ILE A 423 14.42 -26.17 6.64
N PRO A 424 14.80 -26.94 7.67
CA PRO A 424 15.20 -28.33 7.49
C PRO A 424 14.05 -29.13 6.85
N TYR A 425 14.38 -29.96 5.87
CA TYR A 425 13.43 -30.80 5.15
C TYR A 425 14.19 -31.97 4.51
N GLY A 426 13.84 -33.20 4.89
CA GLY A 426 14.50 -34.43 4.42
C GLY A 426 15.93 -34.64 4.96
N GLU A 427 16.35 -35.92 4.95
CA GLU A 427 17.75 -36.35 4.97
C GLU A 427 18.18 -36.75 3.56
#